data_AF-A0A973P535-F1
#
_entry.id   AF-A0A973P535-F1
#
_cell.length_a   1.000
_cell.length_b   1.000
_cell.length_c   1.000
_cell.angle_alpha   90.00
_cell.angle_beta   90.00
_cell.angle_gamma   90.00
#
_symmetry.space_group_name_H-M   'P 1'
#
loop_
_entity.id
_entity.type
_entity.pdbx_description
1 polymer ?
#
loop_
_entity_poly.entity_id
_entity_poly.type
_entity_poly.pdbx_seq_one_letter_code
_entity_poly.pdbx_strand_id
1 'polypeptide(L)'
;MITIVRAAVRPGGLFAANLLGVRDGYRADHADDFSFLEEDEVRTRLFPGWDLVRLDVEDYDGKAHSGPHHWHLFHLITRCPAALDGAAISST
;
A
#
# COMPACT_ATOMS: atom_id res chain seq x y z
N MET A 1 -1.63 7.71 8.51
CA MET A 1 -0.97 8.43 7.40
C MET A 1 -1.54 8.10 6.00
N ILE A 2 -2.60 7.31 5.81
CA ILE A 2 -3.23 7.09 4.47
C ILE A 2 -4.75 7.36 4.43
N THR A 3 -5.26 8.03 5.45
CA THR A 3 -6.70 8.16 5.70
C THR A 3 -7.44 8.94 4.60
N ILE A 4 -6.84 10.01 4.07
CA ILE A 4 -7.45 10.82 3.00
C ILE A 4 -7.55 10.02 1.70
N VAL A 5 -6.49 9.29 1.35
CA VAL A 5 -6.46 8.43 0.16
C VAL A 5 -7.52 7.34 0.26
N ARG A 6 -7.64 6.68 1.42
CA ARG A 6 -8.67 5.66 1.66
C ARG A 6 -10.09 6.22 1.49
N ALA A 7 -10.35 7.43 2.00
CA ALA A 7 -11.66 8.07 1.87
C ALA A 7 -12.00 8.49 0.43
N ALA A 8 -10.99 8.67 -0.43
CA ALA A 8 -11.18 9.09 -1.81
C ALA A 8 -11.51 7.94 -2.78
N VAL A 9 -11.21 6.69 -2.41
CA VAL A 9 -11.50 5.54 -3.27
C VAL A 9 -12.97 5.16 -3.13
N ARG A 10 -13.68 5.16 -4.26
CA ARG A 10 -15.08 4.75 -4.32
C ARG A 10 -15.24 3.30 -3.84
N PRO A 11 -16.39 2.93 -3.23
CA PRO A 11 -16.68 1.54 -2.88
C PRO A 11 -16.49 0.61 -4.08
N GLY A 12 -15.83 -0.54 -3.86
CA GLY A 12 -15.46 -1.51 -4.90
C GLY A 12 -14.25 -1.11 -5.76
N GLY A 13 -13.76 0.12 -5.65
CA GLY A 13 -12.62 0.66 -6.40
C GLY A 13 -11.28 0.05 -5.97
N LEU A 14 -10.29 0.13 -6.87
CA LEU A 14 -8.92 -0.34 -6.61
C LEU A 14 -8.02 0.81 -6.20
N PHE A 15 -7.12 0.53 -5.27
CA PHE A 15 -5.95 1.34 -4.97
C PHE A 15 -4.69 0.56 -5.36
N ALA A 16 -3.78 1.22 -6.07
CA ALA A 16 -2.49 0.65 -6.45
C ALA A 16 -1.36 1.59 -6.05
N ALA A 17 -0.30 1.07 -5.45
CA ALA A 17 0.86 1.85 -5.05
C ALA A 17 2.14 1.02 -5.04
N ASN A 18 3.26 1.72 -5.25
CA ASN A 18 4.59 1.23 -4.92
C ASN A 18 5.03 1.89 -3.62
N LEU A 19 5.46 1.09 -2.65
CA LEU A 19 5.84 1.56 -1.31
C LEU A 19 7.27 1.12 -1.00
N LEU A 20 8.04 1.95 -0.28
CA LEU A 20 9.38 1.61 0.15
C LEU A 20 9.33 0.76 1.41
N GLY A 21 10.17 -0.27 1.46
CA GLY A 21 10.33 -1.11 2.63
C GLY A 21 11.57 -0.76 3.45
N VAL A 22 11.63 -1.23 4.70
CA VAL A 22 12.70 -0.86 5.65
C VAL A 22 14.13 -1.23 5.23
N ARG A 23 14.30 -2.20 4.32
CA ARG A 23 15.61 -2.57 3.77
C ARG A 23 16.08 -1.65 2.64
N ASP A 24 15.25 -0.73 2.14
CA ASP A 24 15.60 0.12 1.01
C ASP A 24 16.79 1.03 1.34
N GLY A 25 17.70 1.18 0.38
CA GLY A 25 18.94 1.94 0.53
C GLY A 25 18.70 3.41 0.88
N TYR A 26 17.57 4.00 0.49
CA TYR A 26 17.29 5.41 0.78
C TYR A 26 17.01 5.64 2.25
N ARG A 27 16.71 4.59 3.02
CA ARG A 27 16.42 4.73 4.44
C ARG A 27 17.59 5.31 5.23
N ALA A 28 18.82 5.06 4.82
CA ALA A 28 19.99 5.58 5.51
C ALA A 28 20.05 7.12 5.47
N ASP A 29 19.71 7.71 4.33
CA ASP A 29 19.92 9.14 4.06
C ASP A 29 18.62 9.98 4.05
N HIS A 30 17.47 9.32 3.93
CA HIS A 30 16.16 9.96 3.73
C HIS A 30 15.07 9.47 4.69
N ALA A 31 15.44 8.98 5.87
CA ALA A 31 14.48 8.51 6.88
C ALA A 31 13.45 9.56 7.30
N ASP A 32 13.80 10.84 7.24
CA ASP A 32 12.92 11.96 7.63
C ASP A 32 12.02 12.43 6.47
N ASP A 33 12.40 12.12 5.22
CA ASP A 33 11.69 12.57 4.01
C ASP A 33 10.70 11.50 3.49
N PHE A 34 11.02 10.21 3.71
CA PHE A 34 10.27 9.09 3.17
C PHE A 34 9.74 8.15 4.26
N SER A 35 8.67 7.45 3.92
CA SER A 35 8.12 6.38 4.75
C SER A 35 8.65 5.04 4.29
N PHE A 36 9.23 4.29 5.23
CA PHE A 36 9.73 2.94 5.01
C PHE A 36 8.93 1.98 5.87
N LEU A 37 8.45 0.89 5.27
CA LEU A 37 7.45 0.02 5.88
C LEU A 37 7.96 -1.39 6.10
N GLU A 38 7.51 -2.03 7.17
CA GLU A 38 7.65 -3.47 7.33
C GLU A 38 6.58 -4.20 6.51
N GLU A 39 6.88 -5.42 6.09
CA GLU A 39 5.94 -6.21 5.27
C GLU A 39 4.61 -6.47 5.99
N ASP A 40 4.63 -6.68 7.32
CA ASP A 40 3.41 -6.83 8.13
C ASP A 40 2.54 -5.57 8.08
N GLU A 41 3.16 -4.38 8.13
CA GLU A 41 2.43 -3.12 8.08
C GLU A 41 1.70 -2.96 6.74
N VAL A 42 2.36 -3.32 5.64
CA VAL A 42 1.77 -3.30 4.29
C VAL A 42 0.61 -4.29 4.18
N ARG A 43 0.77 -5.51 4.69
CA ARG A 43 -0.23 -6.57 4.58
C ARG A 43 -1.46 -6.32 5.42
N THR A 44 -1.32 -5.79 6.63
CA THR A 44 -2.41 -5.82 7.62
C THR A 44 -2.83 -4.44 8.12
N ARG A 45 -1.93 -3.45 8.14
CA ARG A 45 -2.16 -2.19 8.87
C ARG A 45 -2.51 -0.99 8.00
N LEU A 46 -2.04 -0.94 6.75
CA LEU A 46 -2.29 0.22 5.89
C LEU A 46 -3.75 0.31 5.42
N PHE A 47 -4.34 -0.82 5.03
CA PHE A 47 -5.69 -0.89 4.48
C PHE A 47 -6.57 -1.91 5.23
N PRO A 48 -6.79 -1.73 6.55
CA PRO A 48 -7.61 -2.66 7.31
C PRO A 48 -9.03 -2.68 6.74
N GLY A 49 -9.54 -3.91 6.57
CA GLY A 49 -10.87 -4.17 6.03
C GLY A 49 -11.00 -4.03 4.51
N TRP A 50 -9.92 -3.76 3.78
CA TRP A 50 -9.91 -3.83 2.31
C TRP A 50 -9.34 -5.16 1.86
N ASP A 51 -9.74 -5.62 0.68
CA ASP A 51 -9.23 -6.88 0.14
C ASP A 51 -7.84 -6.65 -0.45
N LEU A 52 -6.86 -7.44 0.00
CA LEU A 52 -5.54 -7.48 -0.62
C LEU A 52 -5.62 -8.30 -1.91
N VAL A 53 -5.56 -7.62 -3.06
CA VAL A 53 -5.66 -8.25 -4.38
C VAL A 53 -4.30 -8.78 -4.82
N ARG A 54 -3.26 -7.98 -4.61
CA ARG A 54 -1.88 -8.33 -4.99
C ARG A 54 -0.88 -7.65 -4.07
N LEU A 55 0.13 -8.39 -3.68
CA LEU A 55 1.34 -7.87 -3.04
C LEU A 55 2.54 -8.63 -3.62
N ASP A 56 3.38 -7.93 -4.36
CA ASP A 56 4.70 -8.42 -4.74
C ASP A 56 5.78 -7.65 -3.98
N VAL A 57 6.87 -8.33 -3.64
CA VAL A 57 8.03 -7.74 -2.99
C VAL A 57 9.21 -7.83 -3.96
N GLU A 58 9.82 -6.68 -4.27
CA GLU A 58 11.11 -6.62 -4.94
C GLU A 58 12.19 -6.31 -3.90
N ASP A 59 13.25 -7.11 -3.89
CA ASP A 59 14.41 -6.94 -3.01
C ASP A 59 15.67 -7.27 -3.82
N TYR A 60 16.39 -6.24 -4.27
CA TYR A 60 17.56 -6.42 -5.14
C TYR A 60 18.47 -5.18 -5.19
N ASP A 61 19.74 -5.43 -5.48
CA ASP A 61 20.70 -4.38 -5.83
C ASP A 61 20.53 -3.96 -7.29
N GLY A 62 20.24 -2.69 -7.51
CA GLY A 62 20.00 -2.11 -8.83
C GLY A 62 20.71 -0.77 -9.02
N LYS A 63 20.21 0.01 -10.00
CA LYS A 63 20.69 1.37 -10.28
C LYS A 63 19.58 2.38 -10.03
N ALA A 64 19.95 3.48 -9.40
CA ALA A 64 19.18 4.71 -9.35
C ALA A 64 19.94 5.82 -10.10
N HIS A 65 19.30 6.99 -10.27
CA HIS A 65 19.97 8.14 -10.87
C HIS A 65 21.25 8.55 -10.09
N SER A 66 21.25 8.36 -8.77
CA SER A 66 22.37 8.67 -7.87
C SER A 66 23.49 7.63 -7.85
N GLY A 67 23.33 6.48 -8.54
CA GLY A 67 24.32 5.40 -8.54
C GLY A 67 23.71 4.04 -8.14
N PRO A 68 24.54 3.07 -7.70
CA PRO A 68 24.05 1.80 -7.17
C PRO A 68 23.08 2.02 -6.00
N HIS A 69 22.01 1.24 -5.96
CA HIS A 69 20.96 1.36 -4.96
C HIS A 69 20.38 -0.01 -4.59
N HIS A 70 20.17 -0.26 -3.31
CA HIS A 70 19.44 -1.44 -2.87
C HIS A 70 17.94 -1.12 -2.81
N TRP A 71 17.16 -1.71 -3.72
CA TRP A 71 15.71 -1.52 -3.77
C TRP A 71 15.02 -2.52 -2.85
N HIS A 72 14.13 -2.02 -1.99
CA HIS A 72 13.17 -2.85 -1.29
C HIS A 72 11.79 -2.23 -1.47
N LEU A 73 10.99 -2.80 -2.37
CA LEU A 73 9.73 -2.24 -2.83
C LEU A 73 8.58 -3.22 -2.62
N PHE A 74 7.43 -2.66 -2.24
CA PHE A 74 6.15 -3.37 -2.22
C PHE A 74 5.25 -2.86 -3.34
N HIS A 75 4.85 -3.74 -4.24
CA HIS A 75 3.82 -3.49 -5.25
C HIS A 75 2.47 -3.92 -4.70
N LEU A 76 1.68 -2.96 -4.26
CA LEU A 76 0.42 -3.18 -3.58
C LEU A 76 -0.77 -2.89 -4.50
N ILE A 77 -1.72 -3.82 -4.57
CA ILE A 77 -3.07 -3.57 -5.08
C ILE A 77 -4.09 -4.02 -4.03
N THR A 78 -4.96 -3.11 -3.62
CA THR A 78 -6.07 -3.39 -2.70
C THR A 78 -7.40 -2.94 -3.28
N ARG A 79 -8.50 -3.55 -2.81
CA ARG A 79 -9.86 -3.20 -3.21
C ARG A 79 -10.63 -2.63 -2.03
N CYS A 80 -11.19 -1.44 -2.21
CA CYS A 80 -12.12 -0.84 -1.27
C CYS A 80 -13.38 -1.72 -1.20
N PRO A 81 -13.91 -2.03 0.00
CA PRO A 81 -15.15 -2.80 0.12
C PRO A 81 -16.26 -2.22 -0.74
N ALA A 82 -17.02 -3.09 -1.39
CA ALA A 82 -18.26 -2.67 -2.02
C ALA A 82 -19.20 -2.12 -0.92
N ALA A 83 -19.99 -1.10 -1.25
CA ALA A 83 -21.14 -0.79 -0.43
C ALA A 83 -22.01 -2.05 -0.39
N LEU A 84 -22.50 -2.45 0.78
CA LEU A 84 -23.40 -3.59 0.88
C LEU A 84 -24.59 -3.34 -0.06
N ASP A 85 -24.71 -4.15 -1.11
CA ASP A 85 -25.88 -4.15 -1.97
C ASP A 85 -27.07 -4.63 -1.12
N GLY A 86 -27.99 -3.72 -0.82
CA GLY A 86 -29.26 -4.04 -0.21
C GLY A 86 -29.31 -3.96 1.32
N ALA A 87 -29.43 -2.74 1.85
CA ALA A 87 -30.44 -2.54 2.89
C ALA A 87 -31.80 -2.79 2.23
N ALA A 88 -32.20 -4.07 2.18
CA ALA A 88 -33.57 -4.44 1.90
C ALA A 88 -34.44 -3.77 2.97
N ILE A 89 -35.08 -2.68 2.58
CA ILE A 89 -36.22 -2.10 3.27
C ILE A 89 -37.30 -3.18 3.34
N SER A 90 -37.28 -3.95 4.41
CA SER A 90 -38.36 -4.87 4.76
C SER A 90 -39.54 -4.03 5.25
N SER A 91 -40.41 -3.63 4.33
CA SER A 91 -41.75 -3.16 4.65
C SER A 91 -42.66 -4.37 4.84
N THR A 92 -43.03 -4.65 6.09
CA THR A 92 -44.25 -5.38 6.47
C THR A 92 -44.89 -4.64 7.63
#